data_AF-A0A821S6K8-F1
#
_entry.id   AF-A0A821S6K8-F1
#
_cell.length_a   1.000
_cell.length_b   1.000
_cell.length_c   1.000
_cell.angle_alpha   90.00
_cell.angle_beta   90.00
_cell.angle_gamma   90.00
#
_symmetry.space_group_name_H-M   'P 1'
#
loop_
_entity.id
_entity.type
_entity.pdbx_description
1 polymer ?
#
loop_
_entity_poly.entity_id
_entity_poly.type
_entity_poly.pdbx_seq_one_letter_code
_entity_poly.pdbx_strand_id
1 'polypeptide(L)'
;MERGRKLIYVLAALLAIFLILTIVFAALYGIERNKTSTSESTSTSAFISTTTTTITSTTNTTVDSDLCLTPYCVKAANYLLESIDKTADPCDNFFEFTCGTWLKNNRIPDDAGSQDTINLLRNQLDSDIVG
;
A
#
# COMPACT_ATOMS: atom_id res chain seq x y z
N MET A 1 -52.00 -28.12 22.92
CA MET A 1 -51.65 -26.68 23.00
C MET A 1 -50.16 -26.38 23.19
N GLU A 2 -49.34 -27.30 23.72
CA GLU A 2 -47.91 -27.00 24.00
C GLU A 2 -46.98 -27.01 22.77
N ARG A 3 -47.25 -27.87 21.78
CA ARG A 3 -46.44 -27.98 20.55
C ARG A 3 -46.48 -26.71 19.68
N GLY A 4 -47.61 -26.00 19.67
CA GLY A 4 -47.77 -24.74 18.92
C GLY A 4 -46.96 -23.59 19.51
N ARG A 5 -46.86 -23.50 20.84
CA ARG A 5 -46.04 -22.47 21.52
C ARG A 5 -44.55 -22.68 21.25
N LYS A 6 -44.07 -23.94 21.32
CA LYS A 6 -42.68 -24.28 20.98
C LYS A 6 -42.35 -23.91 19.53
N LEU A 7 -43.28 -24.13 18.60
CA LEU A 7 -43.10 -23.75 17.20
C LEU A 7 -43.00 -22.22 17.03
N ILE A 8 -43.83 -21.46 17.72
CA ILE A 8 -43.78 -19.98 17.71
C ILE A 8 -42.43 -19.49 18.26
N TYR A 9 -41.93 -20.06 19.35
CA TYR A 9 -40.62 -19.69 19.90
C TYR A 9 -39.47 -20.04 18.96
N VAL A 10 -39.52 -21.20 18.28
CA VAL A 10 -38.50 -21.58 17.30
C VAL A 10 -38.50 -20.61 16.11
N LEU A 11 -39.67 -20.24 15.59
CA LEU A 11 -39.78 -19.27 14.50
C LEU A 11 -39.29 -17.88 14.93
N ALA A 12 -39.65 -17.42 16.12
CA ALA A 12 -39.16 -16.15 16.67
C ALA A 12 -37.64 -16.15 16.86
N ALA A 13 -37.07 -17.26 17.35
CA ALA A 13 -35.63 -17.41 17.50
C ALA A 13 -34.91 -17.40 16.16
N LEU A 14 -35.44 -18.09 15.14
CA LEU A 14 -34.86 -18.09 13.79
C LEU A 14 -34.90 -16.70 13.14
N LEU A 15 -35.99 -15.96 13.30
CA LEU A 15 -36.09 -14.58 12.82
C LEU A 15 -35.11 -13.65 13.55
N ALA A 16 -34.98 -13.79 14.87
CA ALA A 16 -34.03 -13.01 15.65
C ALA A 16 -32.58 -13.31 15.23
N ILE A 17 -32.23 -14.59 15.04
CA ILE A 17 -30.90 -15.00 14.56
C ILE A 17 -30.64 -14.42 13.16
N PHE A 18 -31.60 -14.50 12.25
CA PHE A 18 -31.46 -13.94 10.91
C PHE A 18 -31.22 -12.42 10.95
N LEU A 19 -31.98 -11.68 11.76
CA LEU A 19 -31.77 -10.24 11.94
C LEU A 19 -30.40 -9.91 12.55
N ILE A 20 -29.92 -10.70 13.51
CA ILE A 20 -28.60 -10.51 14.09
C ILE A 20 -27.51 -10.75 13.03
N LEU A 21 -27.64 -11.82 12.24
CA LEU A 21 -26.67 -12.13 11.19
C LEU A 21 -26.61 -11.06 10.11
N THR A 22 -27.75 -10.49 9.69
CA THR A 22 -27.78 -9.41 8.70
C THR A 22 -27.13 -8.12 9.23
N ILE A 23 -27.37 -7.77 10.50
CA ILE A 23 -26.74 -6.60 11.14
C ILE A 23 -25.22 -6.79 11.24
N VAL A 24 -24.76 -7.97 11.68
CA VAL A 24 -23.32 -8.28 11.79
C VAL A 24 -22.66 -8.21 10.42
N PHE A 25 -23.27 -8.82 9.39
CA PHE A 25 -22.75 -8.79 8.03
C PHE A 25 -22.71 -7.35 7.49
N ALA A 26 -23.76 -6.56 7.69
CA ALA A 26 -23.80 -5.15 7.26
C ALA A 26 -22.75 -4.29 7.99
N ALA A 27 -22.49 -4.54 9.27
CA ALA A 27 -21.41 -3.88 10.01
C ALA A 27 -20.03 -4.29 9.47
N LEU A 28 -19.79 -5.58 9.26
CA LEU A 28 -18.52 -6.08 8.72
C LEU A 28 -18.26 -5.55 7.30
N TYR A 29 -19.28 -5.52 6.43
CA TYR A 29 -19.16 -4.93 5.09
C TYR A 29 -19.12 -3.39 5.11
N GLY A 30 -19.80 -2.75 6.07
CA GLY A 30 -19.85 -1.30 6.24
C GLY A 30 -18.54 -0.71 6.79
N ILE A 31 -17.79 -1.49 7.56
CA ILE A 31 -16.46 -1.12 8.06
C ILE A 31 -15.47 -0.87 6.90
N GLU A 32 -15.68 -1.48 5.73
CA GLU A 32 -14.86 -1.22 4.52
C GLU A 32 -15.21 0.10 3.80
N ARG A 33 -16.43 0.65 3.99
CA ARG A 33 -16.86 1.91 3.32
C ARG A 33 -16.64 3.17 4.15
N ASN A 34 -16.43 3.04 5.46
CA ASN A 34 -16.11 4.19 6.32
C ASN A 34 -14.64 4.64 6.21
N LYS A 35 -13.84 3.98 5.37
CA LYS A 35 -12.48 4.42 5.00
C LYS A 35 -12.48 5.16 3.66
N THR A 36 -13.44 6.06 3.45
CA THR A 36 -13.33 7.06 2.38
C THR A 36 -13.94 8.37 2.84
N SER A 37 -13.07 9.38 2.96
CA SER A 37 -13.31 10.80 3.22
C SER A 37 -13.27 11.25 4.68
N THR A 38 -12.08 11.24 5.29
CA THR A 38 -11.38 12.45 5.76
C THR A 38 -9.99 12.05 6.26
N SER A 39 -9.11 11.70 5.33
CA SER A 39 -7.73 12.20 5.44
C SER A 39 -7.66 13.28 4.38
N GLU A 40 -8.10 14.48 4.75
CA GLU A 40 -7.44 15.68 4.26
C GLU A 40 -5.97 15.53 4.66
N SER A 41 -5.17 14.91 3.80
CA SER A 41 -3.84 15.44 3.58
C SER A 41 -4.04 16.74 2.80
N THR A 42 -4.58 17.75 3.49
CA THR A 42 -4.25 19.13 3.20
C THR A 42 -2.74 19.19 3.41
N SER A 43 -2.02 18.83 2.36
CA SER A 43 -0.66 19.28 2.16
C SER A 43 -0.80 20.77 1.89
N THR A 44 -1.05 21.55 2.94
CA THR A 44 -0.62 22.94 2.98
C THR A 44 0.89 22.88 2.88
N SER A 45 1.38 22.70 1.65
CA SER A 45 2.71 23.12 1.26
C SER A 45 2.69 24.65 1.25
N ALA A 46 2.60 25.23 2.45
CA ALA A 46 3.13 26.56 2.70
C ALA A 46 4.65 26.44 2.67
N PHE A 47 5.20 26.18 1.49
CA PHE A 47 6.61 26.32 1.20
C PHE A 47 6.78 26.92 -0.20
N ILE A 48 6.21 28.12 -0.39
CA ILE A 48 6.88 29.11 -1.21
C ILE A 48 7.38 30.16 -0.23
N SER A 49 8.51 29.84 0.39
CA SER A 49 9.38 30.91 0.88
C SER A 49 9.92 31.57 -0.37
N THR A 50 9.31 32.68 -0.78
CA THR A 50 9.80 33.59 -1.82
C THR A 50 11.11 34.20 -1.33
N THR A 51 12.17 33.40 -1.30
CA THR A 51 13.53 33.88 -1.44
C THR A 51 13.91 33.53 -2.86
N THR A 52 13.91 34.55 -3.71
CA THR A 52 14.51 34.57 -5.03
C THR A 52 16.00 34.23 -4.88
N THR A 53 16.31 32.95 -4.69
CA THR A 53 17.64 32.41 -4.96
C THR A 53 17.55 31.95 -6.39
N THR A 54 18.09 32.76 -7.27
CA THR A 54 18.34 32.44 -8.67
C THR A 54 19.04 31.08 -8.72
N ILE A 55 18.28 30.01 -8.97
CA ILE A 55 18.85 28.72 -9.39
C ILE A 55 19.27 28.94 -10.84
N THR A 56 20.40 29.61 -11.00
CA THR A 56 21.13 29.60 -12.25
C THR A 56 21.58 28.16 -12.45
N SER A 57 20.80 27.39 -13.19
CA SER A 57 21.27 26.18 -13.85
C SER A 57 22.32 26.60 -14.86
N THR A 58 23.53 26.89 -14.37
CA THR A 58 24.69 27.09 -15.19
C THR A 58 25.10 25.71 -15.67
N THR A 59 24.82 25.43 -16.94
CA THR A 59 25.46 24.37 -17.72
C THR A 59 26.96 24.65 -17.79
N ASN A 60 27.69 24.28 -16.75
CA ASN A 60 29.14 24.14 -16.76
C ASN A 60 29.50 22.82 -16.07
N THR A 61 30.02 21.92 -16.88
CA THR A 61 30.60 20.62 -16.59
C THR A 61 31.48 20.60 -15.33
N THR A 62 30.93 20.09 -14.23
CA THR A 62 31.61 19.20 -13.26
C THR A 62 30.54 18.32 -12.61
N VAL A 63 30.17 17.23 -13.29
CA VAL A 63 29.13 16.26 -12.87
C VAL A 63 29.58 15.36 -11.69
N ASP A 64 30.80 15.55 -11.19
CA ASP A 64 31.51 14.51 -10.43
C ASP A 64 31.62 14.76 -8.91
N SER A 65 31.41 15.99 -8.43
CA SER A 65 31.68 16.30 -7.01
C SER A 65 30.52 16.00 -6.04
N ASP A 66 29.32 15.69 -6.53
CA ASP A 66 28.11 15.48 -5.70
C ASP A 66 27.50 14.07 -5.85
N LEU A 67 28.12 13.20 -6.65
CA LEU A 67 27.60 11.86 -6.89
C LEU A 67 28.11 10.88 -5.82
N CYS A 68 27.20 10.24 -5.08
CA CYS A 68 27.58 9.19 -4.15
C CYS A 68 27.96 7.90 -4.90
N LEU A 69 29.25 7.59 -4.94
CA LEU A 69 29.79 6.35 -5.53
C LEU A 69 30.19 5.31 -4.47
N THR A 70 29.72 5.45 -3.24
CA THR A 70 29.92 4.39 -2.24
C THR A 70 29.21 3.11 -2.69
N PRO A 71 29.72 1.92 -2.32
CA PRO A 71 29.09 0.65 -2.70
C PRO A 71 27.60 0.56 -2.31
N TYR A 72 27.23 1.17 -1.17
CA TYR A 72 25.84 1.23 -0.72
C TYR A 72 24.97 2.09 -1.66
N CYS A 73 25.44 3.26 -2.06
CA CYS A 73 24.72 4.13 -2.98
C CYS A 73 24.51 3.47 -4.34
N VAL A 74 25.55 2.84 -4.90
CA VAL A 74 25.45 2.12 -6.18
C VAL A 74 24.45 0.96 -6.07
N LYS A 75 24.49 0.19 -4.98
CA LYS A 75 23.55 -0.91 -4.73
C LYS A 75 22.10 -0.41 -4.62
N ALA A 76 21.87 0.66 -3.86
CA ALA A 76 20.55 1.26 -3.69
C ALA A 76 20.01 1.83 -5.01
N ALA A 77 20.86 2.51 -5.79
CA ALA A 77 20.49 3.03 -7.11
C ALA A 77 20.11 1.90 -8.07
N ASN A 78 20.86 0.79 -8.08
CA ASN A 78 20.53 -0.36 -8.92
C ASN A 78 19.19 -1.00 -8.50
N TYR A 79 18.98 -1.22 -7.20
CA TYR A 79 17.71 -1.74 -6.68
C TYR A 79 16.50 -0.88 -7.11
N LEU A 80 16.65 0.45 -7.03
CA LEU A 80 15.62 1.38 -7.48
C LEU A 80 15.36 1.22 -9.00
N LEU A 81 16.43 1.21 -9.81
CA LEU A 81 16.31 1.10 -11.27
C LEU A 81 15.67 -0.22 -11.72
N GLU A 82 15.88 -1.31 -10.98
CA GLU A 82 15.25 -2.61 -11.24
C GLU A 82 13.76 -2.65 -10.83
N SER A 83 13.31 -1.71 -9.99
CA SER A 83 11.95 -1.67 -9.45
C SER A 83 11.00 -0.74 -10.23
N ILE A 84 11.52 0.32 -10.83
CA ILE A 84 10.73 1.33 -11.57
C ILE A 84 10.35 0.86 -12.98
N ASP A 85 9.19 1.30 -13.46
CA ASP A 85 8.75 1.15 -14.84
C ASP A 85 8.78 2.49 -15.57
N LYS A 86 9.82 2.71 -16.38
CA LYS A 86 10.00 3.95 -17.16
C LYS A 86 9.03 4.07 -18.35
N THR A 87 8.22 3.05 -18.63
CA THR A 87 7.21 3.11 -19.69
C THR A 87 5.91 3.75 -19.22
N ALA A 88 5.68 3.83 -17.90
CA ALA A 88 4.56 4.55 -17.31
C ALA A 88 4.90 6.04 -17.15
N ASP A 89 3.93 6.92 -17.43
CA ASP A 89 4.07 8.35 -17.16
C ASP A 89 3.89 8.62 -15.65
N PRO A 90 4.90 9.18 -14.96
CA PRO A 90 4.79 9.51 -13.54
C PRO A 90 3.72 10.57 -13.22
N CYS A 91 3.35 11.42 -14.18
CA CYS A 91 2.29 12.41 -14.01
C CYS A 91 0.90 11.79 -14.05
N ASP A 92 0.74 10.65 -14.72
CA ASP A 92 -0.54 9.95 -14.84
C ASP A 92 -0.69 8.86 -13.78
N ASN A 93 0.35 8.02 -13.58
CA ASN A 93 0.34 6.93 -12.61
C ASN A 93 1.72 6.75 -11.98
N PHE A 94 1.98 7.54 -10.94
CA PHE A 94 3.22 7.47 -10.18
C PHE A 94 3.46 6.10 -9.52
N PHE A 95 2.40 5.38 -9.17
CA PHE A 95 2.53 4.04 -8.60
C PHE A 95 3.07 3.04 -9.63
N GLU A 96 2.52 3.02 -10.84
CA GLU A 96 3.03 2.17 -11.92
C GLU A 96 4.46 2.58 -12.29
N PHE A 97 4.76 3.88 -12.36
CA PHE A 97 6.12 4.34 -12.63
C PHE A 97 7.12 3.86 -11.56
N THR A 98 6.77 3.94 -10.28
CA THR A 98 7.71 3.60 -9.20
C THR A 98 7.78 2.11 -8.87
N CYS A 99 6.69 1.36 -9.07
CA CYS A 99 6.56 -0.02 -8.63
C CYS A 99 6.22 -1.02 -9.76
N GLY A 100 5.90 -0.57 -10.96
CA GLY A 100 5.35 -1.41 -12.03
C GLY A 100 6.26 -2.58 -12.41
N THR A 101 7.58 -2.36 -12.47
CA THR A 101 8.54 -3.45 -12.72
C THR A 101 8.66 -4.38 -11.51
N TRP A 102 8.63 -3.84 -10.30
CA TRP A 102 8.63 -4.64 -9.08
C TRP A 102 7.42 -5.59 -9.03
N LEU A 103 6.22 -5.12 -9.36
CA LEU A 103 5.00 -5.95 -9.43
C LEU A 103 5.12 -7.08 -10.46
N LYS A 104 5.74 -6.81 -11.61
CA LYS A 104 5.97 -7.82 -12.66
C LYS A 104 6.91 -8.93 -12.20
N ASN A 105 7.91 -8.59 -11.38
CA ASN A 105 8.95 -9.51 -10.94
C ASN A 105 8.63 -10.23 -9.61
N ASN A 106 7.70 -9.70 -8.80
CA ASN A 106 7.39 -10.21 -7.47
C ASN A 106 5.93 -10.64 -7.38
N ARG A 107 5.64 -11.84 -7.86
CA ARG A 107 4.30 -12.44 -7.75
C ARG A 107 4.00 -12.87 -6.31
N ILE A 108 2.73 -12.81 -5.93
CA ILE A 108 2.26 -13.29 -4.64
C ILE A 108 2.44 -14.82 -4.59
N PRO A 109 3.19 -15.37 -3.61
CA PRO A 109 3.31 -16.81 -3.39
C PRO A 109 1.97 -17.46 -3.02
N ASP A 110 1.82 -18.76 -3.27
CA ASP A 110 0.55 -19.49 -3.03
C ASP A 110 0.15 -19.55 -1.54
N ASP A 111 1.12 -19.43 -0.63
CA ASP A 111 0.95 -19.45 0.82
C ASP A 111 0.79 -18.06 1.45
N ALA A 112 0.82 -16.99 0.64
CA ALA A 112 0.76 -15.61 1.10
C ALA A 112 -0.50 -14.87 0.63
N GLY A 113 -1.05 -14.01 1.49
CA GLY A 113 -2.17 -13.14 1.13
C GLY A 113 -1.76 -11.86 0.40
N SER A 114 -0.51 -11.42 0.57
CA SER A 114 0.07 -10.27 -0.14
C SER A 114 1.59 -10.41 -0.21
N GLN A 115 2.17 -9.80 -1.24
CA GLN A 115 3.62 -9.70 -1.39
C GLN A 115 3.98 -8.23 -1.59
N ASP A 116 4.72 -7.70 -0.62
CA ASP A 116 5.27 -6.35 -0.62
C ASP A 116 6.75 -6.43 -0.23
N THR A 117 7.50 -5.33 -0.39
CA THR A 117 8.92 -5.26 -0.04
C THR A 117 9.21 -5.66 1.42
N ILE A 118 8.30 -5.35 2.35
CA ILE A 118 8.45 -5.71 3.76
C ILE A 118 8.31 -7.23 3.97
N ASN A 119 7.38 -7.89 3.27
CA ASN A 119 7.24 -9.34 3.35
C ASN A 119 8.44 -10.04 2.72
N LEU A 120 8.96 -9.51 1.62
CA LEU A 120 10.21 -10.00 1.02
C LEU A 120 11.38 -9.94 2.02
N LEU A 121 11.55 -8.82 2.71
CA LEU A 121 12.60 -8.66 3.73
C LEU A 121 12.40 -9.59 4.93
N ARG A 122 11.16 -9.80 5.38
CA ARG A 122 10.85 -10.76 6.45
C ARG A 122 11.21 -12.19 6.05
N ASN A 123 10.79 -12.62 4.87
CA ASN A 123 11.09 -13.95 4.36
C ASN A 123 12.61 -14.18 4.24
N GLN A 124 13.35 -13.15 3.81
CA GLN A 124 14.81 -13.19 3.75
C GLN A 124 15.41 -13.32 5.15
N LEU A 125 14.95 -12.51 6.11
CA LEU A 125 15.43 -12.56 7.48
C LEU A 125 15.16 -13.93 8.12
N ASP A 126 13.96 -14.49 7.91
CA ASP A 126 13.59 -15.80 8.44
C ASP A 126 14.48 -16.91 7.83
N SER A 127 14.77 -16.83 6.52
CA SER A 127 15.71 -17.74 5.87
C SER A 127 17.13 -17.65 6.44
N ASP A 128 17.59 -16.43 6.76
CA ASP A 128 18.94 -16.21 7.31
C ASP A 128 19.05 -16.63 8.78
N ILE A 129 17.94 -16.64 9.53
CA ILE A 129 17.90 -17.07 10.94
C ILE A 129 17.82 -18.60 11.05
N VAL A 130 17.11 -19.25 10.12
CA VAL A 130 16.84 -20.70 10.16
C VAL A 130 17.88 -21.50 9.35
N GLY A 131 18.65 -20.84 8.47
CA GLY A 131 19.76 -21.42 7.71
C GLY A 131 21.06 -21.51 8.50
#